data_AF-V4JGA9-F1
#
_entry.id   AF-V4JGA9-F1
#
_cell.length_a   1.000
_cell.length_b   1.000
_cell.length_c   1.000
_cell.angle_alpha   90.00
_cell.angle_beta   90.00
_cell.angle_gamma   90.00
#
_symmetry.space_group_name_H-M   'P 1'
#
loop_
_entity.id
_entity.type
_entity.pdbx_description
1 polymer ?
#
loop_
_entity_poly.entity_id
_entity_poly.type
_entity_poly.pdbx_seq_one_letter_code
_entity_poly.pdbx_strand_id
1 'polypeptide(L)'
;MGEGLLPMSLDDIIRARRAERERVIGELREYASRLRARLGRLSMALYGSYARGDFNLWSDVDVIVVSERFRDREFVTRCVELSDAPPRLEAICWTPEEAVKALGKPWWREALREKVVIVDDYGLFGGQGKS
;
A
#
# COMPACT_ATOMS: atom_id res chain seq x y z
N MET A 1 11.24 -39.86 15.32
CA MET A 1 10.31 -38.92 15.97
C MET A 1 10.05 -37.82 14.96
N GLY A 2 9.02 -37.99 14.13
CA GLY A 2 8.65 -36.97 13.16
C GLY A 2 7.76 -35.96 13.87
N GLU A 3 8.27 -34.77 14.12
CA GLU A 3 7.42 -33.63 14.48
C GLU A 3 6.56 -33.33 13.27
N GLY A 4 5.37 -33.95 13.23
CA GLY A 4 4.32 -33.56 12.32
C GLY A 4 3.92 -32.15 12.69
N LEU A 5 4.46 -31.17 11.94
CA LEU A 5 3.96 -29.81 11.93
C LEU A 5 2.45 -29.91 11.69
N LEU A 6 1.64 -29.75 12.74
CA LEU A 6 0.19 -29.75 12.61
C LEU A 6 -0.13 -28.71 11.53
N PRO A 7 -0.90 -29.06 10.47
CA PRO A 7 -1.34 -28.04 9.53
C PRO A 7 -2.11 -27.01 10.35
N MET A 8 -1.62 -25.76 10.36
CA MET A 8 -2.29 -24.66 11.06
C MET A 8 -3.78 -24.73 10.72
N SER A 9 -4.63 -24.63 11.74
CA SER A 9 -6.07 -24.65 11.50
C SER A 9 -6.43 -23.50 10.57
N LEU A 10 -7.51 -23.65 9.78
CA LEU A 10 -7.99 -22.57 8.91
C LEU A 10 -8.20 -21.27 9.70
N ASP A 11 -8.63 -21.37 10.96
CA ASP A 11 -8.81 -20.23 11.86
C ASP A 11 -7.48 -19.58 12.27
N ASP A 12 -6.43 -20.36 12.52
CA ASP A 12 -5.09 -19.84 12.83
C ASP A 12 -4.50 -19.10 11.63
N ILE A 13 -4.70 -19.64 10.42
CA ILE A 13 -4.27 -19.00 9.18
C ILE A 13 -5.00 -17.67 8.97
N ILE A 14 -6.32 -17.63 9.19
CA ILE A 14 -7.11 -16.40 9.07
C ILE A 14 -6.68 -15.35 10.10
N ARG A 15 -6.44 -15.77 11.35
CA ARG A 15 -5.97 -14.87 12.42
C ARG A 15 -4.58 -14.32 12.12
N ALA A 16 -3.64 -15.17 11.71
CA ALA A 16 -2.29 -14.76 11.34
C ALA A 16 -2.30 -13.77 10.17
N ARG A 17 -3.11 -14.01 9.13
CA ARG A 17 -3.28 -13.08 8.00
C ARG A 17 -3.82 -11.73 8.44
N ARG A 18 -4.83 -11.70 9.33
CA ARG A 18 -5.37 -10.43 9.84
C ARG A 18 -4.32 -9.65 10.63
N ALA A 19 -3.62 -10.32 11.54
CA ALA A 19 -2.58 -9.70 12.36
C ALA A 19 -1.45 -9.12 11.50
N GLU A 20 -1.00 -9.85 10.48
CA GLU A 20 0.03 -9.38 9.55
C GLU A 20 -0.45 -8.17 8.74
N ARG A 21 -1.68 -8.21 8.23
CA ARG A 21 -2.26 -7.06 7.53
C ARG A 21 -2.29 -5.81 8.41
N GLU A 22 -2.73 -5.95 9.66
CA GLU A 22 -2.77 -4.83 10.62
C GLU A 22 -1.37 -4.30 10.92
N ARG A 23 -0.38 -5.19 11.09
CA ARG A 23 1.02 -4.82 11.26
C ARG A 23 1.55 -4.03 10.07
N VAL A 24 1.37 -4.52 8.85
CA VAL A 24 1.79 -3.83 7.61
C VAL A 24 1.12 -2.48 7.49
N ILE A 25 -0.19 -2.38 7.75
CA ILE A 25 -0.90 -1.09 7.74
C ILE A 25 -0.30 -0.12 8.78
N GLY A 26 0.08 -0.62 9.96
CA GLY A 26 0.77 0.16 10.99
C GLY A 26 2.12 0.70 10.48
N GLU A 27 2.96 -0.18 9.93
CA GLU A 27 4.26 0.18 9.36
C GLU A 27 4.12 1.21 8.22
N LEU A 28 3.12 1.03 7.34
CA LEU A 28 2.81 1.96 6.26
C LEU A 28 2.34 3.33 6.79
N ARG A 29 1.58 3.37 7.89
CA ARG A 29 1.15 4.65 8.50
C ARG A 29 2.33 5.42 9.05
N GLU A 30 3.23 4.76 9.77
CA GLU A 30 4.45 5.39 10.28
C GLU A 30 5.34 5.87 9.13
N TYR A 31 5.48 5.05 8.10
CA TYR A 31 6.24 5.38 6.91
C TYR A 31 5.64 6.57 6.15
N ALA A 32 4.32 6.58 5.94
CA ALA A 32 3.61 7.70 5.34
C ALA A 32 3.78 8.99 6.15
N SER A 33 3.80 8.90 7.48
CA SER A 33 4.06 10.07 8.35
C SER A 33 5.46 10.66 8.11
N ARG A 34 6.50 9.81 8.06
CA ARG A 34 7.88 10.23 7.75
C ARG A 34 8.01 10.83 6.35
N LEU A 35 7.39 10.19 5.35
CA LEU A 35 7.37 10.71 3.98
C LEU A 35 6.63 12.04 3.89
N ARG A 36 5.49 12.19 4.57
CA ARG A 36 4.72 13.43 4.60
C ARG A 36 5.53 14.57 5.23
N ALA A 37 6.31 14.30 6.27
CA ALA A 37 7.21 15.30 6.86
C ALA A 37 8.31 15.78 5.88
N ARG A 38 8.81 14.89 5.01
CA ARG A 38 9.85 15.21 4.01
C ARG A 38 9.29 15.86 2.74
N LEU A 39 8.17 15.34 2.24
CA LEU A 39 7.60 15.67 0.93
C LEU A 39 6.45 16.69 1.01
N GLY A 40 5.89 16.93 2.19
CA GLY A 40 4.69 17.74 2.39
C GLY A 40 3.43 16.93 2.12
N ARG A 41 2.53 17.45 1.27
CA ARG A 41 1.27 16.78 0.93
C ARG A 41 1.54 15.41 0.29
N LEU A 42 0.91 14.37 0.83
CA LEU A 42 1.10 12.98 0.42
C LEU A 42 -0.25 12.25 0.40
N SER A 43 -0.53 11.49 -0.65
CA SER A 43 -1.58 10.46 -0.62
C SER A 43 -0.94 9.09 -0.78
N MET A 44 -1.27 8.15 0.11
CA MET A 44 -0.79 6.78 0.06
C MET A 44 -1.95 5.80 0.26
N ALA A 45 -2.03 4.80 -0.61
CA ALA A 45 -3.00 3.72 -0.49
C ALA A 45 -2.35 2.37 -0.76
N LEU A 46 -2.63 1.41 0.12
CA LEU A 46 -2.31 0.00 -0.07
C LEU A 46 -3.35 -0.61 -1.01
N TYR A 47 -2.90 -1.34 -2.03
CA TYR A 47 -3.75 -2.03 -3.00
C TYR A 47 -3.28 -3.47 -3.19
N GLY A 48 -3.94 -4.21 -4.08
CA GLY A 48 -3.52 -5.57 -4.40
C GLY A 48 -3.91 -6.61 -3.34
N SER A 49 -3.11 -7.67 -3.24
CA SER A 49 -3.48 -8.88 -2.49
C SER A 49 -3.62 -8.64 -0.98
N TYR A 50 -2.78 -7.78 -0.40
CA TYR A 50 -2.91 -7.35 1.00
C TYR A 50 -4.18 -6.55 1.28
N ALA A 51 -4.64 -5.81 0.28
CA ALA A 51 -5.87 -5.04 0.38
C ALA A 51 -7.11 -5.96 0.29
N ARG A 52 -7.07 -6.96 -0.61
CA ARG A 52 -8.13 -7.99 -0.79
C ARG A 52 -8.17 -9.07 0.31
N GLY A 53 -7.06 -9.31 1.01
CA GLY A 53 -6.96 -10.36 2.03
C GLY A 53 -6.73 -11.76 1.45
N ASP A 54 -6.43 -11.88 0.16
CA ASP A 54 -6.09 -13.12 -0.56
C ASP A 54 -4.58 -13.33 -0.70
N PHE A 55 -3.77 -12.54 0.01
CA PHE A 55 -2.31 -12.61 -0.04
C PHE A 55 -1.77 -13.89 0.59
N ASN A 56 -0.67 -14.37 0.01
CA ASN A 56 0.18 -15.35 0.67
C ASN A 56 1.08 -14.58 1.65
N LEU A 57 1.49 -15.19 2.77
CA LEU A 57 2.42 -14.57 3.75
C LEU A 57 3.78 -14.15 3.15
N TRP A 58 4.03 -14.50 1.89
CA TRP A 58 5.21 -14.19 1.09
C TRP A 58 4.95 -13.17 -0.02
N SER A 59 3.73 -12.65 -0.14
CA SER A 59 3.39 -11.69 -1.20
C SER A 59 4.03 -10.34 -0.93
N ASP A 60 4.33 -9.63 -2.01
CA ASP A 60 4.78 -8.24 -1.98
C ASP A 60 3.62 -7.30 -1.59
N VAL A 61 3.96 -6.17 -0.96
CA VAL A 61 3.06 -5.15 -0.45
C VAL A 61 2.98 -4.02 -1.48
N ASP A 62 1.92 -4.02 -2.27
CA ASP A 62 1.70 -3.04 -3.33
C ASP A 62 1.10 -1.72 -2.79
N VAL A 63 1.82 -0.61 -2.91
CA VAL A 63 1.34 0.71 -2.48
C VAL A 63 1.40 1.75 -3.58
N ILE A 64 0.43 2.64 -3.64
CA ILE A 64 0.49 3.85 -4.46
C ILE A 64 0.89 4.99 -3.55
N VAL A 65 1.88 5.77 -3.97
CA VAL A 65 2.34 6.98 -3.29
C VAL A 65 2.22 8.14 -4.27
N VAL A 66 1.51 9.18 -3.86
CA VAL A 66 1.26 10.37 -4.68
C VAL A 66 1.80 11.61 -4.00
N SER A 67 2.65 12.36 -4.70
CA SER A 67 3.20 13.64 -4.25
C SER A 67 3.55 14.55 -5.41
N GLU A 68 3.30 15.85 -5.27
CA GLU A 68 3.78 16.88 -6.22
C GLU A 68 5.31 16.89 -6.33
N ARG A 69 6.02 16.46 -5.28
CA ARG A 69 7.49 16.40 -5.27
C ARG A 69 8.10 15.40 -6.26
N PHE A 70 7.29 14.50 -6.81
CA PHE A 70 7.72 13.56 -7.85
C PHE A 70 7.74 14.19 -9.26
N ARG A 71 7.22 15.42 -9.42
CA ARG A 71 7.29 16.16 -10.68
C ARG A 71 8.75 16.42 -11.05
N ASP A 72 9.08 16.20 -12.32
CA ASP A 72 10.43 16.37 -12.89
C ASP A 72 11.55 15.55 -12.22
N ARG A 73 11.19 14.48 -11.49
CA ARG A 73 12.12 13.52 -10.88
C ARG A 73 12.14 12.21 -11.67
N GLU A 74 13.33 11.73 -12.02
CA GLU A 74 13.51 10.40 -12.59
C GLU A 74 13.04 9.30 -11.62
N PHE A 75 12.56 8.18 -12.18
CA PHE A 75 12.04 7.03 -11.42
C PHE A 75 13.04 6.54 -10.37
N VAL A 76 14.33 6.50 -10.69
CA VAL A 76 15.41 6.14 -9.75
C VAL A 76 15.45 7.08 -8.54
N THR A 77 15.29 8.38 -8.76
CA THR A 77 15.25 9.39 -7.69
C THR A 77 13.99 9.26 -6.84
N ARG A 78 12.86 8.86 -7.44
CA ARG A 78 11.63 8.52 -6.69
C ARG A 78 11.86 7.29 -5.79
N CYS A 79 12.57 6.26 -6.28
CA CYS A 79 12.93 5.08 -5.50
C CYS A 79 13.91 5.38 -4.35
N VAL A 80 14.84 6.34 -4.52
CA VAL A 80 15.76 6.77 -3.44
C VAL A 80 15.00 7.44 -2.29
N GLU A 81 13.96 8.23 -2.57
CA GLU A 81 13.06 8.77 -1.53
C GLU A 81 12.31 7.67 -0.79
N LEU A 82 12.21 6.48 -1.40
CA LEU A 82 11.58 5.31 -0.81
C LEU A 82 12.58 4.31 -0.18
N SER A 83 13.87 4.66 -0.06
CA SER A 83 14.90 3.76 0.49
C SER A 83 14.61 3.25 1.91
N ASP A 84 13.83 4.00 2.70
CA ASP A 84 13.38 3.60 4.05
C ASP A 84 12.07 2.77 4.05
N ALA A 85 11.63 2.28 2.88
CA ALA A 85 10.42 1.48 2.78
C ALA A 85 10.59 0.12 3.48
N PRO A 86 9.51 -0.43 4.08
CA PRO A 86 9.48 -1.80 4.58
C PRO A 86 9.95 -2.81 3.51
N PRO A 87 10.60 -3.91 3.91
CA PRO A 87 11.02 -4.95 2.98
C PRO A 87 9.80 -5.54 2.24
N ARG A 88 9.96 -5.80 0.93
CA ARG A 88 8.90 -6.29 0.02
C ARG A 88 7.78 -5.27 -0.27
N LEU A 89 8.04 -3.97 -0.07
CA LEU A 89 7.12 -2.92 -0.48
C LEU A 89 7.40 -2.51 -1.93
N GLU A 90 6.40 -2.70 -2.78
CA GLU A 90 6.39 -2.25 -4.17
C GLU A 90 5.57 -0.96 -4.26
N ALA A 91 6.26 0.17 -4.42
CA ALA A 91 5.63 1.48 -4.45
C ALA A 91 5.57 2.06 -5.85
N ILE A 92 4.36 2.37 -6.29
CA ILE A 92 4.14 3.19 -7.48
C ILE A 92 4.11 4.66 -7.07
N CYS A 93 5.10 5.42 -7.53
CA CYS A 93 5.20 6.86 -7.29
C CYS A 93 4.60 7.66 -8.45
N TRP A 94 3.54 8.42 -8.19
CA TRP A 94 2.90 9.30 -9.17
C TRP A 94 2.83 10.74 -8.72
N THR A 95 2.88 11.68 -9.66
CA THR A 95 2.38 13.03 -9.39
C THR A 95 0.85 13.01 -9.27
N PRO A 96 0.22 14.03 -8.64
CA PRO A 96 -1.24 14.11 -8.60
C PRO A 96 -1.88 14.05 -10.00
N GLU A 97 -1.25 14.65 -11.01
CA GLU A 97 -1.74 14.62 -12.40
C GLU A 97 -1.63 13.23 -13.03
N GLU A 98 -0.52 12.53 -12.81
CA GLU A 98 -0.32 11.14 -13.23
C GLU A 98 -1.35 10.23 -12.55
N ALA A 99 -1.57 10.42 -11.25
CA ALA A 99 -2.53 9.66 -10.46
C ALA A 99 -3.95 9.86 -11.00
N VAL A 100 -4.42 11.09 -11.21
CA VAL A 100 -5.76 11.33 -11.77
C VAL A 100 -5.95 10.62 -13.12
N LYS A 101 -4.95 10.67 -14.00
CA LYS A 101 -4.99 9.97 -15.30
C LYS A 101 -4.99 8.45 -15.16
N ALA A 102 -4.17 7.91 -14.26
CA ALA A 102 -4.04 6.48 -14.06
C ALA A 102 -5.28 5.88 -13.36
N LEU A 103 -5.75 6.52 -12.29
CA LEU A 103 -6.92 6.14 -11.50
C LEU A 103 -8.23 6.23 -12.31
N GLY A 104 -8.24 7.02 -13.39
CA GLY A 104 -9.34 7.06 -14.34
C GLY A 104 -9.51 5.79 -15.17
N LYS A 105 -8.49 4.92 -15.25
CA LYS A 105 -8.49 3.74 -16.11
C LYS A 105 -9.23 2.55 -15.46
N PRO A 106 -10.00 1.74 -16.22
CA PRO A 106 -10.85 0.70 -15.66
C PRO A 106 -10.13 -0.33 -14.78
N TRP A 107 -8.92 -0.75 -15.16
CA TRP A 107 -8.15 -1.73 -14.40
C TRP A 107 -7.68 -1.20 -13.05
N TRP A 108 -7.35 0.10 -12.96
CA TRP A 108 -6.96 0.73 -11.70
C TRP A 108 -8.16 0.88 -10.76
N ARG A 109 -9.35 1.19 -11.29
CA ARG A 109 -10.58 1.22 -10.48
C ARG A 109 -10.85 -0.13 -9.84
N GLU A 110 -10.68 -1.21 -10.59
CA GLU A 110 -10.89 -2.56 -10.07
C GLU A 110 -9.80 -2.94 -9.05
N ALA A 111 -8.52 -2.69 -9.36
CA ALA A 111 -7.40 -2.94 -8.45
C ALA A 111 -7.52 -2.18 -7.11
N LEU A 112 -8.17 -1.01 -7.14
CA LEU A 112 -8.36 -0.12 -6.00
C LEU A 112 -9.73 -0.25 -5.32
N ARG A 113 -10.54 -1.24 -5.72
CA ARG A 113 -11.84 -1.52 -5.12
C ARG A 113 -11.71 -1.79 -3.62
N GLU A 114 -10.77 -2.66 -3.25
CA GLU A 114 -10.53 -3.08 -1.86
C GLU A 114 -9.36 -2.33 -1.18
N LYS A 115 -8.96 -1.18 -1.74
CA LYS A 115 -7.79 -0.42 -1.24
C LYS A 115 -7.93 -0.07 0.25
N VAL A 116 -6.79 0.02 0.94
CA VAL A 116 -6.71 0.60 2.27
C VAL A 116 -6.04 1.96 2.17
N VAL A 117 -6.80 3.01 2.48
CA VAL A 117 -6.28 4.38 2.50
C VAL A 117 -5.45 4.59 3.75
N ILE A 118 -4.18 4.93 3.57
CA ILE A 118 -3.23 5.22 4.65
C ILE A 118 -3.26 6.72 4.98
N VAL A 119 -3.10 7.55 3.94
CA VAL A 119 -3.23 9.01 4.01
C VAL A 119 -3.76 9.50 2.66
N ASP A 120 -4.58 10.55 2.62
CA ASP A 120 -5.09 11.08 1.37
C ASP A 120 -5.21 12.61 1.36
N ASP A 121 -4.06 13.29 1.34
CA ASP A 121 -4.03 14.77 1.32
C ASP A 121 -4.52 15.38 0.00
N TYR A 122 -4.56 14.58 -1.08
CA TYR A 122 -5.01 15.02 -2.41
C TYR A 122 -6.45 14.59 -2.73
N GLY A 123 -7.12 13.81 -1.88
CA GLY A 123 -8.49 13.35 -2.11
C GLY A 123 -8.62 12.38 -3.29
N LEU A 124 -7.57 11.61 -3.59
CA LEU A 124 -7.50 10.71 -4.75
C LEU A 124 -8.07 9.33 -4.47
N PHE A 125 -8.12 8.93 -3.21
CA PHE A 125 -8.53 7.60 -2.75
C PHE A 125 -9.81 7.65 -1.90
N GLY A 126 -10.24 8.84 -1.48
CA GLY A 126 -11.52 9.12 -0.81
C GLY A 126 -12.73 8.94 -1.70
N GLY A 127 -13.00 7.70 -2.11
CA GLY A 127 -14.24 7.29 -2.75
C GLY A 127 -14.64 5.91 -2.22
N GLN A 128 -15.82 5.86 -1.60
CA GLN A 128 -16.53 4.73 -0.96
C GLN A 128 -16.18 4.46 0.51
N GLY A 129 -17.17 4.64 1.42
CA GLY A 129 -17.13 4.00 2.74
C GLY A 129 -17.59 4.79 3.98
N LYS A 130 -18.62 5.65 3.91
CA LYS A 130 -19.50 5.91 5.07
C LYS A 130 -20.95 6.07 4.62
N SER A 131 -21.71 4.98 4.73
CA SER A 131 -23.11 4.97 5.17
C SER A 131 -23.36 3.62 5.83
#